data_AF-R9MQ56-F1
#
_entry.id   AF-R9MQ56-F1
#
_cell.length_a   1.000
_cell.length_b   1.000
_cell.length_c   1.000
_cell.angle_alpha   90.00
_cell.angle_beta   90.00
_cell.angle_gamma   90.00
#
_symmetry.space_group_name_H-M   'P 1'
#
loop_
_entity.id
_entity.type
_entity.pdbx_description
1 polymer ?
#
loop_
_entity_poly.entity_id
_entity_poly.type
_entity_poly.pdbx_seq_one_letter_code
_entity_poly.pdbx_strand_id
1 'polypeptide(L)'
;MKKFTQFFQEKIILSFTMCVLLAVVLVSATYGWYAMNNSSKAYGIDLKTGGTGGIKVAIEPDGEDIMTAGYLQKVAVDDKEYAIIPIQLNNFENIQEQMIAPGAYNPMTFYITSLSESIRSYSIKVQLEYKPSAGISVVQKQKIEEIIKDHITVYQEMYMENGIVKFRYPLTYYDKVSDDVEEAKGALKFNKEVPATIYWVWNYEITDVPGYANIPRFAGLDTRSAIRKYDEEDTVLGNYIDGIYFNVSIEGSPEGVGD
;
A
#
# COMPACT_ATOMS: atom_id res chain seq x y z
N MET A 1 -56.05 -46.04 31.10
CA MET A 1 -55.39 -45.63 29.83
C MET A 1 -55.38 -44.12 29.58
N LYS A 2 -56.48 -43.34 29.69
CA LYS A 2 -56.44 -41.88 29.40
C LYS A 2 -55.50 -41.01 30.29
N LYS A 3 -55.32 -41.33 31.57
CA LYS A 3 -54.44 -40.54 32.48
C LYS A 3 -52.93 -40.81 32.33
N PHE A 4 -52.51 -41.91 31.72
CA PHE A 4 -51.08 -42.28 31.62
C PHE A 4 -50.41 -41.69 30.36
N THR A 5 -51.14 -41.57 29.26
CA THR A 5 -50.65 -40.97 28.00
C THR A 5 -50.59 -39.43 28.06
N GLN A 6 -51.52 -38.76 28.75
CA GLN A 6 -51.45 -37.29 28.97
C GLN A 6 -50.26 -36.87 29.85
N PHE A 7 -49.95 -37.63 30.91
CA PHE A 7 -48.86 -37.31 31.83
C PHE A 7 -47.45 -37.47 31.20
N PHE A 8 -47.30 -38.39 30.24
CA PHE A 8 -46.04 -38.58 29.52
C PHE A 8 -45.84 -37.55 28.40
N GLN A 9 -46.89 -37.17 27.68
CA GLN A 9 -46.80 -36.12 26.65
C GLN A 9 -46.55 -34.74 27.26
N GLU A 10 -47.19 -34.39 28.37
CA GLU A 10 -46.93 -33.10 29.07
C GLU A 10 -45.50 -33.02 29.61
N LYS A 11 -44.95 -34.10 30.17
CA LYS A 11 -43.55 -34.12 30.66
C LYS A 11 -42.52 -34.03 29.53
N ILE A 12 -42.75 -34.70 28.40
CA ILE A 12 -41.82 -34.67 27.25
C ILE A 12 -41.85 -33.30 26.57
N ILE A 13 -43.04 -32.71 26.37
CA ILE A 13 -43.16 -31.37 25.77
C ILE A 13 -42.55 -30.32 26.68
N LEU A 14 -42.84 -30.36 27.99
CA LEU A 14 -42.27 -29.41 28.95
C LEU A 14 -40.73 -29.51 28.99
N SER A 15 -40.18 -30.72 28.98
CA SER A 15 -38.74 -30.94 28.99
C SER A 15 -38.06 -30.44 27.71
N PHE A 16 -38.67 -30.66 26.54
CA PHE A 16 -38.15 -30.17 25.27
C PHE A 16 -38.19 -28.64 25.18
N THR A 17 -39.31 -28.04 25.60
CA THR A 17 -39.46 -26.57 25.61
C THR A 17 -38.46 -25.90 26.57
N MET A 18 -38.22 -26.52 27.73
CA MET A 18 -37.20 -26.06 28.67
C MET A 18 -35.78 -26.15 28.11
N CYS A 19 -35.44 -27.20 27.35
CA CYS A 19 -34.13 -27.31 26.69
C CYS A 19 -33.91 -26.23 25.64
N VAL A 20 -34.92 -25.93 24.81
CA VAL A 20 -34.82 -24.87 23.79
C VAL A 20 -34.68 -23.51 24.45
N LEU A 21 -35.44 -23.23 25.51
CA LEU A 21 -35.31 -22.00 26.29
C LEU A 21 -33.92 -21.87 26.93
N LEU A 22 -33.37 -22.96 27.48
CA LEU A 22 -32.01 -22.98 28.03
C LEU A 22 -30.95 -22.68 26.97
N ALA A 23 -31.08 -23.22 25.76
CA ALA A 23 -30.17 -22.93 24.65
C ALA A 23 -30.24 -21.45 24.23
N VAL A 24 -31.45 -20.87 24.14
CA VAL A 24 -31.62 -19.46 23.79
C VAL A 24 -31.05 -18.55 24.89
N VAL A 25 -31.28 -18.87 26.16
CA VAL A 25 -30.71 -18.13 27.30
C VAL A 25 -29.19 -18.24 27.33
N LEU A 26 -28.62 -19.41 27.06
CA LEU A 26 -27.18 -19.59 26.96
C LEU A 26 -26.60 -18.74 25.81
N VAL A 27 -27.15 -18.82 24.60
CA VAL A 27 -26.65 -18.04 23.45
C VAL A 27 -26.78 -16.54 23.68
N SER A 28 -27.91 -16.07 24.23
CA SER A 28 -28.11 -14.64 24.52
C SER A 28 -27.26 -14.14 25.69
N ALA A 29 -27.01 -14.97 26.71
CA ALA A 29 -26.08 -14.64 27.79
C ALA A 29 -24.62 -14.57 27.27
N THR A 30 -24.21 -15.49 26.38
CA THR A 30 -22.88 -15.45 25.76
C THR A 30 -22.74 -14.23 24.85
N TYR A 31 -23.76 -13.90 24.06
CA TYR A 31 -23.75 -12.72 23.18
C TYR A 31 -23.78 -11.42 23.97
N GLY A 32 -24.59 -11.35 25.03
CA GLY A 32 -24.66 -10.20 25.95
C GLY A 32 -23.36 -10.00 26.72
N TRP A 33 -22.70 -11.09 27.14
CA TRP A 33 -21.38 -11.02 27.77
C TRP A 33 -20.31 -10.56 26.76
N TYR A 34 -20.33 -11.05 25.51
CA TYR A 34 -19.41 -10.56 24.46
C TYR A 34 -19.65 -9.08 24.13
N ALA A 35 -20.91 -8.66 24.04
CA ALA A 35 -21.28 -7.28 23.76
C ALA A 35 -20.96 -6.33 24.93
N MET A 36 -21.16 -6.76 26.18
CA MET A 36 -20.86 -5.95 27.37
C MET A 36 -19.38 -5.89 27.71
N ASN A 37 -18.61 -6.98 27.53
CA ASN A 37 -17.18 -6.97 27.90
C ASN A 37 -16.27 -6.35 26.83
N ASN A 38 -16.71 -6.17 25.59
CA ASN A 38 -15.98 -5.36 24.60
C ASN A 38 -16.56 -3.95 24.41
N SER A 39 -17.60 -3.57 25.17
CA SER A 39 -18.00 -2.18 25.30
C SER A 39 -18.05 -1.80 26.77
N SER A 40 -16.91 -1.37 27.31
CA SER A 40 -16.77 -0.05 27.99
C SER A 40 -15.51 0.06 28.85
N LYS A 41 -14.50 0.79 28.34
CA LYS A 41 -13.61 1.77 29.01
C LYS A 41 -12.57 2.18 27.94
N ALA A 42 -12.44 3.42 27.48
CA ALA A 42 -12.61 4.67 28.20
C ALA A 42 -13.08 5.82 27.28
N TYR A 43 -14.10 6.55 27.73
CA TYR A 43 -14.17 7.99 27.51
C TYR A 43 -12.94 8.62 28.18
N GLY A 44 -12.12 9.35 27.42
CA GLY A 44 -11.01 10.15 27.94
C GLY A 44 -9.60 9.54 27.85
N ILE A 45 -9.35 8.61 26.94
CA ILE A 45 -7.98 8.12 26.64
C ILE A 45 -7.72 8.34 25.16
N ASP A 46 -6.59 9.00 24.87
CA ASP A 46 -6.01 9.18 23.55
C ASP A 46 -6.28 7.98 22.65
N LEU A 47 -6.90 8.24 21.49
CA LEU A 47 -6.79 7.36 20.34
C LEU A 47 -5.32 7.37 19.88
N LYS A 48 -4.45 6.69 20.62
CA LYS A 48 -3.27 6.06 20.03
C LYS A 48 -3.73 4.77 19.36
N THR A 49 -4.61 4.91 18.37
CA THR A 49 -4.62 3.99 17.24
C THR A 49 -3.42 4.39 16.39
N GLY A 50 -2.40 3.55 16.30
CA GLY A 50 -1.40 3.64 15.23
C GLY A 50 -2.04 3.31 13.87
N GLY A 51 -3.09 4.03 13.49
CA GLY A 51 -4.02 3.59 12.46
C GLY A 51 -4.28 4.68 11.44
N THR A 52 -3.48 4.70 10.38
CA THR A 52 -3.89 5.06 9.01
C THR A 52 -4.77 6.30 8.85
N GLY A 53 -4.43 7.42 9.52
CA GLY A 53 -4.87 8.77 9.18
C GLY A 53 -6.37 9.04 8.97
N GLY A 54 -7.28 8.18 9.45
CA GLY A 54 -8.73 8.35 9.24
C GLY A 54 -9.21 8.15 7.79
N ILE A 55 -8.53 7.31 7.02
CA ILE A 55 -8.89 6.97 5.63
C ILE A 55 -9.11 5.47 5.45
N LYS A 56 -9.98 5.11 4.50
CA LYS A 56 -10.09 3.79 3.88
C LYS A 56 -9.27 3.79 2.60
N VAL A 57 -8.58 2.69 2.31
CA VAL A 57 -7.88 2.48 1.04
C VAL A 57 -8.33 1.17 0.40
N ALA A 58 -8.61 1.18 -0.89
CA ALA A 58 -8.87 -0.03 -1.70
C ALA A 58 -8.00 -0.06 -2.96
N ILE A 59 -7.79 -1.25 -3.53
CA ILE A 59 -7.03 -1.45 -4.78
C ILE A 59 -7.94 -1.60 -6.02
N GLU A 60 -9.25 -1.65 -5.80
CA GLU A 60 -10.29 -1.67 -6.82
C GLU A 60 -11.44 -0.74 -6.42
N PRO A 61 -12.23 -0.21 -7.37
CA PRO A 61 -13.36 0.65 -7.08
C PRO A 61 -14.34 -0.03 -6.11
N ASP A 62 -14.82 0.71 -5.12
CA ASP A 62 -15.73 0.22 -4.06
C ASP A 62 -15.21 -1.01 -3.28
N GLY A 63 -13.91 -1.35 -3.41
CA GLY A 63 -13.31 -2.53 -2.80
C GLY A 63 -13.26 -2.49 -1.27
N GLU A 64 -12.84 -3.59 -0.66
CA GLU A 64 -12.66 -3.67 0.79
C GLU A 64 -11.53 -2.75 1.29
N ASP A 65 -11.66 -2.26 2.53
CA ASP A 65 -10.61 -1.46 3.15
C ASP A 65 -9.40 -2.32 3.49
N ILE A 66 -8.37 -2.23 2.64
CA ILE A 66 -7.13 -2.99 2.82
C ILE A 66 -6.43 -2.59 4.12
N MET A 67 -6.68 -1.39 4.64
CA MET A 67 -6.12 -0.91 5.92
C MET A 67 -6.61 -1.71 7.14
N THR A 68 -7.77 -2.35 7.01
CA THR A 68 -8.35 -3.20 8.06
C THR A 68 -8.06 -4.67 7.87
N ALA A 69 -7.61 -5.06 6.68
CA ALA A 69 -7.31 -6.44 6.36
C ALA A 69 -6.00 -6.84 7.07
N GLY A 70 -6.03 -7.95 7.83
CA GLY A 70 -4.89 -8.47 8.59
C GLY A 70 -3.67 -8.91 7.75
N TYR A 71 -3.62 -8.52 6.49
CA TYR A 71 -2.57 -8.85 5.52
C TYR A 71 -1.59 -7.69 5.27
N LEU A 72 -1.87 -6.47 5.76
CA LEU A 72 -0.92 -5.37 5.63
C LEU A 72 0.25 -5.49 6.59
N GLN A 73 1.44 -5.22 6.06
CA GLN A 73 2.62 -5.05 6.88
C GLN A 73 2.50 -3.73 7.65
N LYS A 74 2.67 -3.81 8.97
CA LYS A 74 2.72 -2.64 9.85
C LYS A 74 4.14 -2.42 10.33
N VAL A 75 4.60 -1.19 10.26
CA VAL A 75 5.91 -0.78 10.76
C VAL A 75 5.70 0.27 11.85
N ALA A 76 6.24 0.01 13.04
CA ALA A 76 6.21 0.95 14.15
C ALA A 76 7.47 1.82 14.14
N VAL A 77 7.30 3.13 14.06
CA VAL A 77 8.37 4.14 14.17
C VAL A 77 7.92 5.20 15.16
N ASP A 78 8.72 5.47 16.19
CA ASP A 78 8.50 6.53 17.19
C ASP A 78 7.06 6.53 17.77
N ASP A 79 6.59 5.37 18.22
CA ASP A 79 5.23 5.12 18.77
C ASP A 79 4.07 5.38 17.79
N LYS A 80 4.33 5.56 16.49
CA LYS A 80 3.34 5.60 15.41
C LYS A 80 3.48 4.34 14.55
N GLU A 81 2.36 3.69 14.27
CA GLU A 81 2.33 2.58 13.31
C GLU A 81 1.93 3.11 11.93
N TYR A 82 2.62 2.62 10.92
CA TYR A 82 2.40 2.92 9.51
C TYR A 82 1.98 1.63 8.80
N ALA A 83 0.93 1.73 8.00
CA ALA A 83 0.53 0.63 7.12
C ALA A 83 1.29 0.73 5.80
N ILE A 84 1.79 -0.40 5.33
CA ILE A 84 2.57 -0.52 4.09
C ILE A 84 1.89 -1.54 3.18
N ILE A 85 1.71 -1.13 1.92
CA ILE A 85 1.19 -1.97 0.84
C ILE A 85 2.39 -2.42 -0.01
N PRO A 86 2.79 -3.70 0.04
CA PRO A 86 3.86 -4.23 -0.80
C PRO A 86 3.35 -4.51 -2.22
N ILE A 87 4.00 -3.94 -3.23
CA ILE A 87 3.68 -4.12 -4.65
C ILE A 87 4.90 -4.72 -5.34
N GLN A 88 4.77 -5.96 -5.81
CA GLN A 88 5.83 -6.61 -6.60
C GLN A 88 5.68 -6.25 -8.07
N LEU A 89 6.70 -5.66 -8.68
CA LEU A 89 6.62 -5.17 -10.06
C LEU A 89 6.54 -6.32 -11.09
N ASN A 90 7.04 -7.51 -10.73
CA ASN A 90 6.95 -8.68 -11.61
C ASN A 90 5.49 -9.17 -11.80
N ASN A 91 4.54 -8.69 -11.01
CA ASN A 91 3.12 -9.03 -11.12
C ASN A 91 2.37 -8.23 -12.21
N PHE A 92 2.99 -7.21 -12.79
CA PHE A 92 2.40 -6.46 -13.90
C PHE A 92 2.64 -7.17 -15.24
N GLU A 93 1.83 -6.86 -16.26
CA GLU A 93 2.02 -7.39 -17.61
C GLU A 93 3.43 -7.02 -18.12
N ASN A 94 4.27 -8.03 -18.27
CA ASN A 94 5.67 -7.90 -18.65
C ASN A 94 5.90 -8.49 -20.04
N ILE A 95 6.95 -8.02 -20.73
CA ILE A 95 7.33 -8.51 -22.07
C ILE A 95 7.68 -10.01 -22.04
N GLN A 96 8.21 -10.50 -20.90
CA GLN A 96 8.39 -11.90 -20.57
C GLN A 96 7.95 -12.17 -19.13
N GLU A 97 7.41 -13.36 -18.86
CA GLU A 97 6.92 -13.73 -17.52
C GLU A 97 8.03 -13.53 -16.47
N GLN A 98 7.75 -12.73 -15.43
CA GLN A 98 8.66 -12.40 -14.33
C GLN A 98 9.91 -11.56 -14.67
N MET A 99 10.02 -10.97 -15.88
CA MET A 99 11.13 -10.09 -16.23
C MET A 99 10.64 -8.68 -16.57
N ILE A 100 11.26 -7.67 -15.94
CA ILE A 100 11.04 -6.25 -16.24
C ILE A 100 12.20 -5.77 -17.10
N ALA A 101 11.94 -4.86 -18.04
CA ALA A 101 12.94 -4.29 -18.94
C ALA A 101 12.86 -2.75 -18.94
N PRO A 102 13.94 -2.05 -19.34
CA PRO A 102 13.91 -0.61 -19.56
C PRO A 102 12.76 -0.20 -20.49
N GLY A 103 12.11 0.90 -20.17
CA GLY A 103 10.91 1.39 -20.87
C GLY A 103 9.59 0.80 -20.36
N ALA A 104 9.61 -0.18 -19.46
CA ALA A 104 8.41 -0.67 -18.81
C ALA A 104 7.85 0.37 -17.82
N TYR A 105 6.52 0.52 -17.82
CA TYR A 105 5.82 1.36 -16.86
C TYR A 105 4.40 0.82 -16.62
N ASN A 106 3.86 1.02 -15.42
CA ASN A 106 2.47 0.71 -15.13
C ASN A 106 1.89 1.68 -14.08
N PRO A 107 0.56 1.95 -14.13
CA PRO A 107 -0.12 2.69 -13.08
C PRO A 107 -0.29 1.85 -11.81
N MET A 108 -0.17 2.50 -10.66
CA MET A 108 -0.60 2.00 -9.35
C MET A 108 -1.74 2.92 -8.89
N THR A 109 -2.97 2.40 -8.89
CA THR A 109 -4.16 3.17 -8.51
C THR A 109 -4.70 2.68 -7.18
N PHE A 110 -4.93 3.62 -6.28
CA PHE A 110 -5.55 3.40 -4.98
C PHE A 110 -6.85 4.18 -4.91
N TYR A 111 -7.86 3.59 -4.30
CA TYR A 111 -9.17 4.19 -4.11
C TYR A 111 -9.29 4.63 -2.65
N ILE A 112 -9.14 5.93 -2.42
CA ILE A 112 -9.02 6.49 -1.08
C ILE A 112 -10.33 7.17 -0.69
N THR A 113 -10.89 6.76 0.44
CA THR A 113 -12.11 7.36 1.01
C THR A 113 -11.81 7.96 2.37
N SER A 114 -12.16 9.23 2.55
CA SER A 114 -12.08 9.88 3.86
C SER A 114 -13.20 9.38 4.79
N LEU A 115 -12.83 8.90 5.98
CA LEU A 115 -13.76 8.38 7.00
C LEU A 115 -14.21 9.46 8.00
N SER A 116 -13.71 10.69 7.87
CA SER A 116 -14.06 11.82 8.74
C SER A 116 -14.06 13.14 7.97
N GLU A 117 -15.00 14.04 8.27
CA GLU A 117 -15.03 15.40 7.71
C GLU A 117 -13.76 16.22 8.02
N SER A 118 -13.01 15.81 9.06
CA SER A 118 -11.75 16.44 9.42
C SER A 118 -10.61 16.09 8.47
N ILE A 119 -10.68 14.98 7.71
CA ILE A 119 -9.62 14.53 6.80
C ILE A 119 -9.92 15.02 5.38
N ARG A 120 -9.01 15.85 4.85
CA ARG A 120 -9.22 16.66 3.64
C ARG A 120 -8.22 16.40 2.54
N SER A 121 -7.12 15.70 2.82
CA SER A 121 -6.16 15.29 1.80
C SER A 121 -5.59 13.92 2.13
N TYR A 122 -4.95 13.32 1.13
CA TYR A 122 -4.09 12.17 1.30
C TYR A 122 -2.65 12.52 0.89
N SER A 123 -1.70 11.75 1.42
CA SER A 123 -0.37 11.66 0.85
C SER A 123 0.04 10.21 0.62
N ILE A 124 0.81 9.99 -0.46
CA ILE A 124 1.36 8.69 -0.82
C ILE A 124 2.88 8.79 -0.86
N LYS A 125 3.53 8.02 -0.01
CA LYS A 125 4.99 7.86 0.05
C LYS A 125 5.37 6.49 -0.45
N VAL A 126 6.51 6.40 -1.12
CA VAL A 126 6.99 5.14 -1.70
C VAL A 126 8.41 4.84 -1.25
N GLN A 127 8.68 3.58 -0.97
CA GLN A 127 10.01 3.02 -0.78
C GLN A 127 10.26 1.96 -1.84
N LEU A 128 11.45 1.99 -2.42
CA LEU A 128 11.92 0.99 -3.34
C LEU A 128 12.73 -0.06 -2.59
N GLU A 129 12.34 -1.32 -2.73
CA GLU A 129 13.09 -2.49 -2.29
C GLU A 129 13.38 -3.40 -3.47
N TYR A 130 14.44 -4.19 -3.36
CA TYR A 130 14.79 -5.17 -4.39
C TYR A 130 15.31 -6.46 -3.76
N LYS A 131 15.11 -7.55 -4.47
CA LYS A 131 15.66 -8.87 -4.17
C LYS A 131 16.81 -9.14 -5.15
N PRO A 132 18.07 -9.16 -4.69
CA PRO A 132 19.18 -9.51 -5.54
C PRO A 132 19.15 -11.00 -5.93
N SER A 133 19.76 -11.31 -7.08
CA SER A 133 19.99 -12.68 -7.52
C SER A 133 20.92 -13.45 -6.58
N ALA A 134 20.72 -14.77 -6.51
CA ALA A 134 21.55 -15.64 -5.68
C ALA A 134 23.04 -15.61 -6.11
N GLY A 135 23.94 -15.53 -5.12
CA GLY A 135 25.39 -15.57 -5.36
C GLY A 135 26.02 -14.26 -5.82
N ILE A 136 25.28 -13.15 -5.80
CA ILE A 136 25.82 -11.81 -6.07
C ILE A 136 26.92 -11.44 -5.05
N SER A 137 27.96 -10.75 -5.52
CA SER A 137 29.02 -10.20 -4.65
C SER A 137 28.57 -8.94 -3.90
N VAL A 138 29.23 -8.61 -2.80
CA VAL A 138 28.99 -7.36 -2.04
C VAL A 138 29.18 -6.12 -2.92
N VAL A 139 30.19 -6.12 -3.79
CA VAL A 139 30.49 -5.00 -4.70
C VAL A 139 29.36 -4.79 -5.71
N GLN A 140 28.83 -5.88 -6.28
CA GLN A 140 27.68 -5.78 -7.18
C GLN A 140 26.43 -5.31 -6.46
N LYS A 141 26.21 -5.75 -5.21
CA LYS A 141 25.08 -5.29 -4.39
C LYS A 141 25.13 -3.78 -4.14
N GLN A 142 26.30 -3.27 -3.73
CA GLN A 142 26.52 -1.82 -3.56
C GLN A 142 26.28 -1.05 -4.85
N LYS A 143 26.77 -1.58 -5.98
CA LYS A 143 26.52 -0.98 -7.29
C LYS A 143 25.03 -0.93 -7.62
N ILE A 144 24.25 -1.97 -7.30
CA ILE A 144 22.79 -1.95 -7.51
C ILE A 144 22.14 -0.87 -6.64
N GLU A 145 22.49 -0.81 -5.35
CA GLU A 145 21.96 0.19 -4.39
C GLU A 145 22.24 1.62 -4.86
N GLU A 146 23.39 1.85 -5.49
CA GLU A 146 23.78 3.15 -6.04
C GLU A 146 23.00 3.56 -7.29
N ILE A 147 22.53 2.62 -8.12
CA ILE A 147 21.96 2.92 -9.44
C ILE A 147 20.44 2.74 -9.52
N ILE A 148 19.86 1.80 -8.77
CA ILE A 148 18.46 1.37 -8.98
C ILE A 148 17.44 2.50 -8.82
N LYS A 149 17.66 3.42 -7.86
CA LYS A 149 16.76 4.56 -7.57
C LYS A 149 16.74 5.61 -8.70
N ASP A 150 17.78 5.65 -9.54
CA ASP A 150 17.87 6.58 -10.67
C ASP A 150 17.27 5.98 -11.95
N HIS A 151 17.17 4.65 -12.03
CA HIS A 151 16.65 3.93 -13.20
C HIS A 151 15.15 3.69 -13.09
N ILE A 152 14.69 3.35 -11.90
CA ILE A 152 13.28 3.11 -11.61
C ILE A 152 12.78 4.26 -10.74
N THR A 153 11.82 4.99 -11.27
CA THR A 153 11.27 6.20 -10.64
C THR A 153 9.75 6.11 -10.57
N VAL A 154 9.16 6.71 -9.54
CA VAL A 154 7.71 6.86 -9.42
C VAL A 154 7.32 8.30 -9.68
N TYR A 155 6.27 8.50 -10.47
CA TYR A 155 5.76 9.81 -10.88
C TYR A 155 4.30 10.00 -10.48
N GLN A 156 3.90 11.24 -10.24
CA GLN A 156 2.51 11.57 -9.94
C GLN A 156 1.63 11.64 -11.20
N GLU A 157 2.22 11.96 -12.35
CA GLU A 157 1.43 12.19 -13.56
C GLU A 157 2.07 11.60 -14.81
N MET A 158 1.22 11.00 -15.65
CA MET A 158 1.50 10.57 -17.01
C MET A 158 0.76 11.48 -18.00
N TYR A 159 1.46 11.96 -19.02
CA TYR A 159 0.89 12.79 -20.09
C TYR A 159 1.42 12.36 -21.46
N MET A 160 0.74 12.77 -22.52
CA MET A 160 1.19 12.52 -23.90
C MET A 160 1.69 13.81 -24.53
N GLU A 161 2.88 13.77 -25.11
CA GLU A 161 3.46 14.86 -25.89
C GLU A 161 3.91 14.30 -27.25
N ASN A 162 3.36 14.83 -28.34
CA ASN A 162 3.65 14.36 -29.71
C ASN A 162 3.47 12.85 -29.93
N GLY A 163 2.49 12.24 -29.24
CA GLY A 163 2.22 10.80 -29.32
C GLY A 163 3.19 9.93 -28.51
N ILE A 164 4.10 10.55 -27.75
CA ILE A 164 5.04 9.88 -26.85
C ILE A 164 4.53 10.02 -25.43
N VAL A 165 4.52 8.92 -24.67
CA VAL A 165 4.17 8.91 -23.25
C VAL A 165 5.30 9.52 -22.45
N LYS A 166 4.98 10.45 -21.55
CA LYS A 166 5.92 11.14 -20.67
C LYS A 166 5.39 11.21 -19.24
N PHE A 167 6.30 11.45 -18.31
CA PHE A 167 6.00 11.48 -16.89
C PHE A 167 6.54 12.76 -16.24
N ARG A 168 5.88 13.22 -15.17
CA ARG A 168 6.29 14.42 -14.42
C ARG A 168 5.98 14.31 -12.93
N TYR A 169 6.62 15.19 -12.15
CA TYR A 169 6.58 15.22 -10.69
C TYR A 169 7.08 13.90 -10.08
N PRO A 170 8.39 13.61 -10.20
CA PRO A 170 8.98 12.42 -9.60
C PRO A 170 8.86 12.47 -8.07
N LEU A 171 8.63 11.31 -7.46
CA LEU A 171 8.65 11.14 -6.01
C LEU A 171 10.05 10.79 -5.53
N THR A 172 10.36 11.16 -4.30
CA THR A 172 11.60 10.75 -3.64
C THR A 172 11.32 9.53 -2.77
N TYR A 173 12.16 8.49 -2.88
CA TYR A 173 12.01 7.29 -2.06
C TYR A 173 12.36 7.57 -0.60
N TYR A 174 11.50 7.16 0.32
CA TYR A 174 11.85 7.16 1.73
C TYR A 174 12.75 5.97 2.09
N ASP A 175 13.68 6.17 3.02
CA ASP A 175 14.43 5.08 3.64
C ASP A 175 13.77 4.64 4.95
N LYS A 176 13.12 5.58 5.65
CA LYS A 176 12.22 5.34 6.79
C LYS A 176 10.87 5.98 6.51
N VAL A 177 9.79 5.27 6.84
CA VAL A 177 8.42 5.72 6.54
C VAL A 177 8.04 7.07 7.17
N SER A 178 8.75 7.49 8.22
CA SER A 178 8.59 8.80 8.86
C SER A 178 9.32 9.95 8.16
N ASP A 179 10.17 9.67 7.16
CA ASP A 179 10.96 10.68 6.46
C ASP A 179 10.04 11.69 5.74
N ASP A 180 10.47 12.95 5.73
CA ASP A 180 9.85 14.00 4.92
C ASP A 180 10.44 13.95 3.52
N VAL A 181 9.68 13.37 2.59
CA VAL A 181 10.08 13.13 1.20
C VAL A 181 9.01 13.67 0.28
N GLU A 182 9.39 13.87 -0.99
CA GLU A 182 8.46 14.27 -2.02
C GLU A 182 7.40 13.18 -2.23
N GLU A 183 6.16 13.52 -1.90
CA GLU A 183 5.02 12.61 -1.79
C GLU A 183 3.89 13.02 -2.74
N ALA A 184 3.13 12.05 -3.23
CA ALA A 184 1.98 12.37 -4.07
C ALA A 184 0.82 12.83 -3.18
N LYS A 185 0.28 14.02 -3.45
CA LYS A 185 -0.81 14.60 -2.66
C LYS A 185 -2.07 14.72 -3.49
N GLY A 186 -3.21 14.58 -2.85
CA GLY A 186 -4.49 14.87 -3.47
C GLY A 186 -5.56 15.22 -2.46
N ALA A 187 -6.60 15.91 -2.94
CA ALA A 187 -7.70 16.34 -2.11
C ALA A 187 -8.68 15.18 -1.88
N LEU A 188 -9.18 15.08 -0.64
CA LEU A 188 -10.25 14.17 -0.28
C LEU A 188 -11.53 14.95 0.00
N LYS A 189 -12.65 14.29 -0.27
CA LYS A 189 -13.99 14.73 0.16
C LYS A 189 -14.54 13.66 1.08
N PHE A 190 -15.14 14.08 2.19
CA PHE A 190 -15.72 13.17 3.16
C PHE A 190 -16.66 12.17 2.49
N ASN A 191 -16.47 10.89 2.80
CA ASN A 191 -17.29 9.78 2.31
C ASN A 191 -17.43 9.73 0.76
N LYS A 192 -16.43 10.24 0.05
CA LYS A 192 -16.30 10.09 -1.40
C LYS A 192 -15.00 9.37 -1.70
N GLU A 193 -15.12 8.32 -2.51
CA GLU A 193 -13.98 7.61 -3.04
C GLU A 193 -13.29 8.47 -4.11
N VAL A 194 -11.97 8.60 -4.00
CA VAL A 194 -11.12 9.34 -4.92
C VAL A 194 -10.06 8.38 -5.47
N PRO A 195 -9.94 8.23 -6.81
CA PRO A 195 -8.85 7.48 -7.40
C PRO A 195 -7.56 8.29 -7.32
N ALA A 196 -6.55 7.74 -6.64
CA ALA A 196 -5.21 8.27 -6.53
C ALA A 196 -4.27 7.37 -7.34
N THR A 197 -3.79 7.86 -8.47
CA THR A 197 -2.89 7.11 -9.36
C THR A 197 -1.49 7.69 -9.33
N ILE A 198 -0.51 6.83 -9.16
CA ILE A 198 0.91 7.10 -9.37
C ILE A 198 1.45 6.11 -10.41
N TYR A 199 2.57 6.43 -11.05
CA TYR A 199 3.12 5.64 -12.16
C TYR A 199 4.55 5.25 -11.83
N TRP A 200 4.85 3.95 -11.80
CA TRP A 200 6.24 3.52 -11.79
C TRP A 200 6.74 3.38 -13.22
N VAL A 201 8.00 3.74 -13.42
CA VAL A 201 8.64 3.75 -14.74
C VAL A 201 10.07 3.27 -14.56
N TRP A 202 10.48 2.29 -15.37
CA TRP A 202 11.89 2.06 -15.65
C TRP A 202 12.27 2.92 -16.84
N ASN A 203 12.97 4.03 -16.61
CA ASN A 203 13.29 4.99 -17.66
C ASN A 203 14.18 4.33 -18.72
N TYR A 204 13.80 4.43 -20.00
CA TYR A 204 14.50 3.75 -21.10
C TYR A 204 15.84 4.44 -21.42
N GLU A 205 15.85 5.77 -21.49
CA GLU A 205 17.06 6.55 -21.67
C GLU A 205 17.34 7.43 -20.45
N ILE A 206 18.62 7.66 -20.17
CA ILE A 206 19.04 8.60 -19.12
C ILE A 206 18.47 10.01 -19.30
N THR A 207 18.17 10.42 -20.54
CA THR A 207 17.57 11.72 -20.83
C THR A 207 16.11 11.83 -20.38
N ASP A 208 15.45 10.71 -20.12
CA ASP A 208 14.10 10.67 -19.57
C ASP A 208 14.11 10.87 -18.04
N VAL A 209 15.26 10.68 -17.38
CA VAL A 209 15.42 10.85 -15.94
C VAL A 209 15.48 12.36 -15.59
N PRO A 210 14.55 12.89 -14.77
CA PRO A 210 14.55 14.29 -14.39
C PRO A 210 15.85 14.69 -13.70
N GLY A 211 16.49 15.75 -14.20
CA GLY A 211 17.71 16.27 -13.58
C GLY A 211 18.92 15.33 -13.71
N TYR A 212 18.94 14.40 -14.67
CA TYR A 212 20.02 13.41 -14.83
C TYR A 212 21.44 14.01 -14.87
N ALA A 213 21.58 15.24 -15.37
CA ALA A 213 22.85 15.94 -15.42
C ALA A 213 23.46 16.24 -14.03
N ASN A 214 22.63 16.24 -12.98
CA ASN A 214 23.03 16.46 -11.60
C ASN A 214 23.43 15.16 -10.87
N ILE A 215 23.15 14.00 -11.46
CA ILE A 215 23.51 12.72 -10.87
C ILE A 215 25.05 12.58 -10.93
N PRO A 216 25.74 12.40 -9.78
CA PRO A 216 27.21 12.41 -9.74
C PRO A 216 27.89 11.41 -10.69
N ARG A 217 27.24 10.27 -10.97
CA ARG A 217 27.77 9.25 -11.89
C ARG A 217 27.79 9.70 -13.35
N PHE A 218 26.95 10.66 -13.71
CA PHE A 218 26.83 11.21 -15.08
C PHE A 218 27.36 12.64 -15.19
N ALA A 219 27.61 13.31 -14.07
CA ALA A 219 28.15 14.66 -14.02
C ALA A 219 29.47 14.77 -14.80
N GLY A 220 29.52 15.68 -15.76
CA GLY A 220 30.69 15.95 -16.59
C GLY A 220 30.89 14.99 -17.79
N LEU A 221 30.01 14.02 -17.99
CA LEU A 221 29.99 13.21 -19.21
C LEU A 221 29.24 13.95 -20.33
N ASP A 222 29.68 13.76 -21.58
CA ASP A 222 28.85 14.11 -22.73
C ASP A 222 27.63 13.18 -22.83
N THR A 223 26.57 13.63 -23.49
CA THR A 223 25.30 12.88 -23.60
C THR A 223 25.49 11.45 -24.10
N ARG A 224 26.37 11.23 -25.09
CA ARG A 224 26.58 9.89 -25.66
C ARG A 224 27.28 8.98 -24.66
N SER A 225 28.27 9.49 -23.94
CA SER A 225 28.95 8.76 -22.87
C SER A 225 28.01 8.47 -21.69
N ALA A 226 27.12 9.40 -21.35
CA ALA A 226 26.10 9.22 -20.31
C ALA A 226 25.10 8.12 -20.69
N ILE A 227 24.55 8.15 -21.92
CA ILE A 227 23.65 7.12 -22.45
C ILE A 227 24.32 5.75 -22.38
N ARG A 228 25.53 5.60 -22.93
CA ARG A 228 26.24 4.32 -22.90
C ARG A 228 26.44 3.79 -21.48
N LYS A 229 26.81 4.66 -20.54
CA LYS A 229 26.99 4.27 -19.14
C LYS A 229 25.67 3.84 -18.50
N TYR A 230 24.58 4.52 -18.82
CA TYR A 230 23.24 4.16 -18.37
C TYR A 230 22.81 2.79 -18.91
N ASP A 231 23.03 2.51 -20.20
CA ASP A 231 22.73 1.19 -20.80
C ASP A 231 23.54 0.05 -20.12
N GLU A 232 24.79 0.33 -19.74
CA GLU A 232 25.62 -0.60 -18.97
C GLU A 232 25.06 -0.82 -17.56
N GLU A 233 24.52 0.22 -16.92
CA GLU A 233 23.83 0.14 -15.63
C GLU A 233 22.52 -0.66 -15.73
N ASP A 234 21.71 -0.46 -16.77
CA ASP A 234 20.50 -1.24 -17.06
C ASP A 234 20.81 -2.74 -17.19
N THR A 235 21.89 -3.06 -17.91
CA THR A 235 22.36 -4.44 -18.07
C THR A 235 22.76 -5.06 -16.73
N VAL A 236 23.33 -4.28 -15.81
CA VAL A 236 23.65 -4.76 -14.46
C VAL A 236 22.37 -5.04 -13.68
N LEU A 237 21.40 -4.11 -13.69
CA LEU A 237 20.14 -4.29 -13.00
C LEU A 237 19.38 -5.52 -13.50
N GLY A 238 19.24 -5.68 -14.81
CA GLY A 238 18.53 -6.81 -15.42
C GLY A 238 19.18 -8.18 -15.19
N ASN A 239 20.48 -8.24 -14.92
CA ASN A 239 21.21 -9.50 -14.69
C ASN A 239 21.25 -9.95 -13.23
N TYR A 240 21.04 -9.03 -12.28
CA TYR A 240 21.36 -9.27 -10.88
C TYR A 240 20.21 -8.98 -9.91
N ILE A 241 19.01 -8.70 -10.43
CA ILE A 241 17.80 -8.48 -9.65
C ILE A 241 16.75 -9.53 -10.02
N ASP A 242 16.32 -10.32 -9.03
CA ASP A 242 15.27 -11.32 -9.20
C ASP A 242 13.86 -10.74 -8.97
N GLY A 243 13.77 -9.61 -8.27
CA GLY A 243 12.49 -8.97 -7.99
C GLY A 243 12.64 -7.56 -7.46
N ILE A 244 11.64 -6.74 -7.77
CA ILE A 244 11.55 -5.35 -7.33
C ILE A 244 10.22 -5.16 -6.63
N TYR A 245 10.24 -4.42 -5.53
CA TYR A 245 9.09 -4.20 -4.67
C TYR A 245 8.96 -2.71 -4.36
N PHE A 246 7.73 -2.20 -4.40
CA PHE A 246 7.40 -0.92 -3.80
C PHE A 246 6.64 -1.14 -2.50
N ASN A 247 7.14 -0.54 -1.44
CA ASN A 247 6.43 -0.39 -0.19
C ASN A 247 5.74 0.98 -0.22
N VAL A 248 4.41 0.97 -0.27
CA VAL A 248 3.62 2.20 -0.38
C VAL A 248 2.96 2.51 0.96
N SER A 249 3.19 3.70 1.48
CA SER A 249 2.51 4.22 2.67
C SER A 249 1.53 5.32 2.27
N ILE A 250 0.30 5.22 2.76
CA ILE A 250 -0.77 6.16 2.44
C ILE A 250 -1.34 6.70 3.75
N GLU A 251 -1.36 8.02 3.88
CA GLU A 251 -1.85 8.72 5.07
C GLU A 251 -2.93 9.75 4.71
N GLY A 252 -3.91 9.91 5.59
CA GLY A 252 -4.86 11.01 5.54
C GLY A 252 -4.41 12.17 6.41
N SER A 253 -4.62 13.40 5.92
CA SER A 253 -4.29 14.63 6.65
C SER A 253 -5.49 15.59 6.73
N PRO A 254 -5.62 16.36 7.82
CA PRO A 254 -6.61 17.43 7.91
C PRO A 254 -6.26 18.66 7.08
N GLU A 255 -4.99 18.81 6.67
CA GLU A 255 -4.54 19.92 5.85
C GLU A 255 -5.06 19.76 4.42
N GLY A 256 -5.56 20.84 3.82
CA GLY A 256 -5.88 20.85 2.39
C GLY A 256 -4.61 20.73 1.55
N VAL A 257 -4.75 20.31 0.29
CA VAL A 257 -3.65 20.48 -0.66
C VAL A 257 -3.49 22.00 -0.87
N GLY A 258 -2.33 22.56 -0.53
CA GLY A 258 -2.04 23.97 -0.79
C GLY A 258 -2.15 24.23 -2.29
N ASP A 259 -2.84 25.31 -2.66
CA ASP A 259 -2.98 25.78 -4.05
C ASP A 259 -1.62 26.16 -4.67
#